data_AF-A0A257P7H4-F1
#
_entry.id   AF-A0A257P7H4-F1
#
_cell.length_a   1.000
_cell.length_b   1.000
_cell.length_c   1.000
_cell.angle_alpha   90.00
_cell.angle_beta   90.00
_cell.angle_gamma   90.00
#
_symmetry.space_group_name_H-M   'P 1'
#
loop_
_entity.id
_entity.type
_entity.pdbx_description
1 polymer ?
#
loop_
_entity_poly.entity_id
_entity_poly.type
_entity_poly.pdbx_seq_one_letter_code
_entity_poly.pdbx_strand_id
1 'polypeptide(L)'
;MTDQTTAHPKLDYDAWARTVPADNLWAQVRRTVGGRPVPESDIDLIVDTIVGQLALSRDDAVLDLACGNGALASRFFSRCRTYLGSDLSPYLIGIAQARFADAHGQRTFKVAGAAHHVCSEPDPVHFTKALCYGSFAYFTQDEAASILAAMFARFTNVTRFFIGNLPDLDRAALFYGNELPSAAELSDPQSRIGIWRTRDTFAQLAEAAGWQVAFSTMPAGFFAAHYRYDALLQRP
;
A
#
# COMPACT_ATOMS: atom_id res chain seq x y z
N MET A 1 38.27 -2.75 16.91
CA MET A 1 36.88 -3.11 17.23
C MET A 1 36.07 -2.88 15.98
N THR A 2 35.78 -3.95 15.24
CA THR A 2 34.92 -3.91 14.05
C THR A 2 33.49 -3.79 14.54
N ASP A 3 32.90 -2.62 14.32
CA ASP A 3 31.47 -2.38 14.50
C ASP A 3 30.74 -3.21 13.43
N GLN A 4 30.31 -4.42 13.81
CA GLN A 4 29.40 -5.22 12.99
C GLN A 4 28.00 -4.67 13.23
N THR A 5 27.66 -3.59 12.54
CA THR A 5 26.26 -3.20 12.35
C THR A 5 25.62 -4.32 11.54
N THR A 6 24.97 -5.26 12.22
CA THR A 6 24.26 -6.36 11.58
C THR A 6 23.08 -5.77 10.82
N ALA A 7 23.26 -5.53 9.52
CA ALA A 7 22.21 -5.04 8.64
C ALA A 7 20.96 -5.90 8.79
N HIS A 8 19.81 -5.27 8.95
CA HIS A 8 18.54 -5.99 9.03
C HIS A 8 18.31 -6.82 7.75
N PRO A 9 17.73 -8.03 7.84
CA PRO A 9 17.51 -8.89 6.69
C PRO A 9 16.56 -8.23 5.67
N LYS A 10 16.94 -8.30 4.40
CA LYS A 10 16.13 -7.82 3.27
C LYS A 10 14.96 -8.76 2.99
N LEU A 11 13.82 -8.21 2.59
CA LEU A 11 12.59 -8.97 2.39
C LEU A 11 12.30 -9.22 0.90
N ASP A 12 12.07 -10.48 0.54
CA ASP A 12 11.42 -10.89 -0.71
C ASP A 12 9.98 -11.32 -0.41
N TYR A 13 9.02 -10.53 -0.89
CA TYR A 13 7.59 -10.75 -0.64
C TYR A 13 7.01 -11.92 -1.44
N ASP A 14 7.47 -12.15 -2.66
CA ASP A 14 6.98 -13.27 -3.49
C ASP A 14 7.51 -14.60 -2.93
N ALA A 15 8.82 -14.65 -2.61
CA ALA A 15 9.42 -15.81 -1.98
C ALA A 15 8.76 -16.13 -0.63
N TRP A 16 8.49 -15.12 0.20
CA TRP A 16 7.78 -15.30 1.46
C TRP A 16 6.38 -15.89 1.25
N ALA A 17 5.57 -15.31 0.37
CA ALA A 17 4.20 -15.74 0.16
C ALA A 17 4.10 -17.22 -0.22
N ARG A 18 5.08 -17.75 -0.98
CA ARG A 18 5.16 -19.17 -1.37
C ARG A 18 5.45 -20.12 -0.22
N THR A 19 6.00 -19.64 0.90
CA THR A 19 6.24 -20.44 2.11
C THR A 19 5.02 -20.54 3.01
N VAL A 20 3.99 -19.73 2.75
CA VAL A 20 2.77 -19.64 3.56
C VAL A 20 1.65 -20.45 2.90
N PRO A 21 0.85 -21.22 3.66
CA PRO A 21 -0.31 -21.95 3.13
C PRO A 21 -1.24 -21.07 2.29
N ALA A 22 -1.79 -21.65 1.21
CA ALA A 22 -2.57 -20.93 0.22
C ALA A 22 -3.86 -20.29 0.77
N ASP A 23 -4.40 -20.81 1.88
CA ASP A 23 -5.59 -20.34 2.56
C ASP A 23 -5.30 -19.29 3.65
N ASN A 24 -4.05 -19.13 4.08
CA ASN A 24 -3.66 -18.12 5.05
C ASN A 24 -3.33 -16.78 4.38
N LEU A 25 -4.38 -16.13 3.87
CA LEU A 25 -4.26 -14.92 3.06
C LEU A 25 -3.56 -13.77 3.78
N TRP A 26 -3.79 -13.58 5.08
CA TRP A 26 -3.17 -12.48 5.84
C TRP A 26 -1.68 -12.67 6.08
N ALA A 27 -1.25 -13.91 6.35
CA ALA A 27 0.17 -14.19 6.52
C ALA A 27 0.95 -14.06 5.21
N GLN A 28 0.36 -14.41 4.07
CA GLN A 28 1.00 -14.26 2.74
C GLN A 28 1.41 -12.81 2.46
N VAL A 29 0.59 -11.84 2.88
CA VAL A 29 0.84 -10.40 2.70
C VAL A 29 1.41 -9.74 3.95
N ARG A 30 1.97 -10.53 4.87
CA ARG A 30 2.64 -10.06 6.11
C ARG A 30 1.80 -9.11 6.97
N ARG A 31 0.48 -9.30 6.99
CA ARG A 31 -0.41 -8.64 7.96
C ARG A 31 -0.37 -9.38 9.29
N THR A 32 0.80 -9.32 9.91
CA THR A 32 1.10 -10.03 11.14
C THR A 32 1.86 -9.13 12.12
N VAL A 33 1.66 -9.36 13.42
CA VAL A 33 2.43 -8.73 14.50
C VAL A 33 3.12 -9.83 15.28
N GLY A 34 4.45 -9.81 15.29
CA GLY A 34 5.25 -10.90 15.88
C GLY A 34 5.00 -12.26 15.21
N GLY A 35 4.71 -12.27 13.90
CA GLY A 35 4.42 -13.49 13.14
C GLY A 35 3.00 -14.03 13.28
N ARG A 36 2.18 -13.47 14.18
CA ARG A 36 0.75 -13.82 14.31
C ARG A 36 -0.11 -12.90 13.46
N PRO A 37 -1.14 -13.40 12.76
CA PRO A 37 -2.11 -12.56 12.06
C PRO A 37 -2.66 -11.46 12.97
N VAL A 38 -2.86 -10.27 12.40
CA VAL A 38 -3.59 -9.20 13.09
C VAL A 38 -5.03 -9.65 13.36
N PRO A 39 -5.68 -9.18 14.44
CA PRO A 39 -7.08 -9.47 14.71
C PRO A 39 -8.00 -9.05 13.55
N GLU A 40 -9.10 -9.77 13.33
CA GLU A 40 -10.09 -9.40 12.30
C GLU A 40 -10.67 -8.00 12.54
N SER A 41 -10.81 -7.54 13.79
CA SER A 41 -11.23 -6.17 14.10
C SER A 41 -10.27 -5.12 13.54
N ASP A 42 -8.96 -5.40 13.49
CA ASP A 42 -7.99 -4.50 12.87
C ASP A 42 -8.11 -4.52 11.34
N ILE A 43 -8.43 -5.68 10.75
CA ILE A 43 -8.73 -5.76 9.31
C ILE A 43 -9.98 -4.95 8.98
N ASP A 44 -11.04 -5.08 9.77
CA ASP A 44 -12.28 -4.33 9.57
C ASP A 44 -12.04 -2.82 9.70
N LEU A 45 -11.24 -2.38 10.68
CA LEU A 45 -10.81 -0.98 10.78
C LEU A 45 -10.04 -0.50 9.53
N ILE A 46 -9.15 -1.32 8.97
CA ILE A 46 -8.45 -0.97 7.72
C ILE A 46 -9.46 -0.78 6.59
N VAL A 47 -10.41 -1.71 6.44
CA VAL A 47 -11.43 -1.68 5.38
C VAL A 47 -12.30 -0.44 5.52
N ASP A 48 -12.79 -0.15 6.74
CA ASP A 48 -13.63 1.01 7.02
C ASP A 48 -12.90 2.33 6.73
N THR A 49 -11.62 2.41 7.12
CA THR A 49 -10.78 3.57 6.80
C THR A 49 -10.60 3.73 5.29
N ILE A 50 -10.31 2.66 4.54
CA ILE A 50 -10.18 2.72 3.07
C ILE A 50 -11.49 3.19 2.43
N VAL A 51 -12.61 2.59 2.81
CA VAL A 51 -13.94 2.92 2.29
C VAL A 51 -14.29 4.39 2.59
N GLY A 52 -14.02 4.84 3.81
CA GLY A 52 -14.27 6.23 4.24
C GLY A 52 -13.38 7.25 3.55
N GLN A 53 -12.06 7.01 3.51
CA GLN A 53 -11.10 7.94 2.93
C GLN A 53 -11.25 8.10 1.42
N LEU A 54 -11.53 7.00 0.71
CA LEU A 54 -11.85 7.04 -0.72
C LEU A 54 -13.28 7.50 -1.00
N ALA A 55 -14.14 7.54 0.02
CA ALA A 55 -15.58 7.75 -0.11
C ALA A 55 -16.18 6.80 -1.17
N LEU A 56 -15.91 5.49 -1.03
CA LEU A 56 -16.27 4.49 -2.03
C LEU A 56 -17.79 4.36 -2.20
N SER A 57 -18.20 4.29 -3.45
CA SER A 57 -19.58 4.10 -3.89
C SER A 57 -19.66 3.05 -5.01
N ARG A 58 -20.85 2.49 -5.22
CA ARG A 58 -21.09 1.46 -6.25
C ARG A 58 -20.84 1.93 -7.68
N ASP A 59 -20.61 3.22 -7.91
CA ASP A 59 -20.30 3.78 -9.23
C ASP A 59 -18.79 3.86 -9.50
N ASP A 60 -17.96 3.71 -8.45
CA ASP A 60 -16.52 3.90 -8.53
C ASP A 60 -15.79 2.78 -9.27
N ALA A 61 -14.76 3.17 -10.02
CA ALA A 61 -13.77 2.28 -10.59
C ALA A 61 -12.44 2.45 -9.82
N VAL A 62 -12.03 1.40 -9.13
CA VAL A 62 -10.87 1.42 -8.22
C VAL A 62 -9.66 0.76 -8.88
N LEU A 63 -8.52 1.47 -8.86
CA LEU A 63 -7.19 0.90 -9.10
C LEU A 63 -6.47 0.68 -7.77
N ASP A 64 -6.06 -0.56 -7.48
CA ASP A 64 -5.29 -0.91 -6.27
C ASP A 64 -3.86 -1.33 -6.65
N LEU A 65 -2.90 -0.49 -6.25
CA LEU A 65 -1.47 -0.64 -6.54
C LEU A 65 -0.76 -1.43 -5.44
N ALA A 66 -0.04 -2.48 -5.85
CA ALA A 66 0.56 -3.48 -4.97
C ALA A 66 -0.50 -4.15 -4.06
N CYS A 67 -1.53 -4.71 -4.71
CA CYS A 67 -2.73 -5.25 -4.07
C CYS A 67 -2.53 -6.61 -3.36
N GLY A 68 -1.34 -7.22 -3.50
CA GLY A 68 -1.02 -8.54 -2.99
C GLY A 68 -1.97 -9.61 -3.54
N ASN A 69 -2.50 -10.45 -2.65
CA ASN A 69 -3.44 -11.52 -3.00
C ASN A 69 -4.90 -11.06 -3.10
N GLY A 70 -5.18 -9.75 -3.03
CA GLY A 70 -6.53 -9.19 -3.13
C GLY A 70 -7.44 -9.41 -1.91
N ALA A 71 -6.95 -10.05 -0.83
CA ALA A 71 -7.78 -10.39 0.32
C ALA A 71 -8.40 -9.18 1.01
N LEU A 72 -7.67 -8.06 1.11
CA LEU A 72 -8.21 -6.81 1.65
C LEU A 72 -9.36 -6.28 0.79
N ALA A 73 -9.12 -6.18 -0.52
CA ALA A 73 -10.09 -5.62 -1.44
C ALA A 73 -11.37 -6.43 -1.54
N SER A 74 -11.28 -7.75 -1.30
CA SER A 74 -12.44 -8.64 -1.23
C SER A 74 -13.52 -8.18 -0.24
N ARG A 75 -13.13 -7.43 0.79
CA ARG A 75 -14.04 -6.90 1.82
C ARG A 75 -14.84 -5.68 1.36
N PHE A 76 -14.46 -5.04 0.26
CA PHE A 76 -15.12 -3.84 -0.24
C PHE A 76 -15.52 -3.89 -1.72
N PHE A 77 -15.43 -5.03 -2.42
CA PHE A 77 -15.88 -5.14 -3.82
C PHE A 77 -17.35 -4.76 -4.05
N SER A 78 -18.21 -4.91 -3.04
CA SER A 78 -19.62 -4.50 -3.11
C SER A 78 -19.83 -2.99 -3.03
N ARG A 79 -18.75 -2.24 -2.74
CA ARG A 79 -18.70 -0.78 -2.60
C ARG A 79 -18.04 -0.10 -3.82
N CYS A 80 -17.80 -0.82 -4.91
CA CYS A 80 -17.29 -0.26 -6.17
C CYS A 80 -17.90 -0.99 -7.37
N ARG A 81 -17.96 -0.32 -8.52
CA ARG A 81 -18.43 -0.86 -9.79
C ARG A 81 -17.43 -1.85 -10.38
N THR A 82 -16.17 -1.41 -10.47
CA THR A 82 -15.07 -2.21 -10.99
C THR A 82 -13.84 -2.05 -10.10
N TYR A 83 -13.05 -3.11 -10.02
CA TYR A 83 -11.80 -3.17 -9.30
C TYR A 83 -10.72 -3.77 -10.20
N LEU A 84 -9.58 -3.11 -10.27
CA LEU A 84 -8.36 -3.65 -10.84
C LEU A 84 -7.26 -3.61 -9.79
N GLY A 85 -6.73 -4.78 -9.44
CA GLY A 85 -5.54 -4.89 -8.61
C GLY A 85 -4.29 -5.18 -9.44
N SER A 86 -3.18 -4.52 -9.14
CA SER A 86 -1.88 -4.86 -9.71
C SER A 86 -0.86 -5.17 -8.63
N ASP A 87 -0.03 -6.19 -8.85
CA ASP A 87 1.07 -6.53 -7.96
C ASP A 87 2.25 -7.08 -8.77
N LEU A 88 3.48 -6.89 -8.28
CA LEU A 88 4.69 -7.41 -8.94
C LEU A 88 4.76 -8.94 -8.83
N SER A 89 4.20 -9.52 -7.78
CA SER A 89 4.22 -10.96 -7.50
C SER A 89 3.28 -11.74 -8.43
N PRO A 90 3.79 -12.59 -9.34
CA PRO A 90 2.94 -13.46 -10.13
C PRO A 90 2.19 -14.48 -9.26
N TYR A 91 2.79 -14.88 -8.14
CA TYR A 91 2.18 -15.85 -7.21
C TYR A 91 0.94 -15.27 -6.52
N LEU A 92 1.07 -14.08 -5.92
CA LEU A 92 -0.05 -13.41 -5.24
C LEU A 92 -1.17 -13.07 -6.21
N ILE A 93 -0.83 -12.62 -7.42
CA ILE A 93 -1.83 -12.39 -8.48
C ILE A 93 -2.52 -13.68 -8.90
N GLY A 94 -1.80 -14.82 -9.00
CA GLY A 94 -2.43 -16.12 -9.26
C GLY A 94 -3.46 -16.50 -8.20
N ILE A 95 -3.17 -16.24 -6.92
CA ILE A 95 -4.13 -16.45 -5.82
C ILE A 95 -5.32 -15.50 -5.95
N ALA A 96 -5.07 -14.23 -6.23
CA ALA A 96 -6.11 -13.21 -6.36
C ALA A 96 -7.07 -13.54 -7.51
N GLN A 97 -6.53 -13.95 -8.67
CA GLN A 97 -7.31 -14.39 -9.82
C GLN A 97 -8.14 -15.63 -9.48
N ALA A 98 -7.55 -16.65 -8.86
CA ALA A 98 -8.26 -17.88 -8.53
C ALA A 98 -9.40 -17.69 -7.51
N ARG A 99 -9.27 -16.71 -6.61
CA ARG A 99 -10.24 -16.50 -5.52
C ARG A 99 -11.26 -15.40 -5.75
N PHE A 100 -10.86 -14.34 -6.47
CA PHE A 100 -11.56 -13.06 -6.41
C PHE A 100 -11.86 -12.46 -7.78
N ALA A 101 -11.24 -12.96 -8.86
CA ALA A 101 -11.66 -12.52 -10.19
C ALA A 101 -13.07 -13.03 -10.47
N ASP A 102 -13.87 -12.23 -11.18
CA ASP A 102 -15.19 -12.65 -11.62
C ASP A 102 -15.25 -12.89 -13.13
N ALA A 103 -16.23 -13.69 -13.55
CA ALA A 103 -16.46 -14.01 -14.95
C ALA A 103 -16.92 -12.80 -15.78
N HIS A 104 -17.38 -11.72 -15.14
CA HIS A 104 -17.88 -10.53 -15.81
C HIS A 104 -16.81 -9.45 -16.02
N GLY A 105 -15.59 -9.68 -15.55
CA GLY A 105 -14.47 -8.75 -15.66
C GLY A 105 -14.59 -7.50 -14.77
N GLN A 106 -15.50 -7.48 -13.79
CA GLN A 106 -15.63 -6.35 -12.86
C GLN A 106 -14.54 -6.38 -11.79
N ARG A 107 -13.95 -7.55 -11.51
CA ARG A 107 -12.81 -7.71 -10.60
C ARG A 107 -11.69 -8.38 -11.38
N THR A 108 -10.62 -7.63 -11.62
CA THR A 108 -9.47 -8.09 -12.41
C THR A 108 -8.17 -7.90 -11.64
N PHE A 109 -7.19 -8.74 -11.96
CA PHE A 109 -5.87 -8.72 -11.32
C PHE A 109 -4.80 -8.89 -12.38
N LYS A 110 -3.76 -8.05 -12.33
CA LYS A 110 -2.67 -8.02 -13.33
C LYS A 110 -1.31 -8.10 -12.63
N VAL A 111 -0.39 -8.88 -13.20
CA VAL A 111 1.01 -8.86 -12.79
C VAL A 111 1.67 -7.61 -13.36
N ALA A 112 1.95 -6.63 -12.51
CA ALA A 112 2.64 -5.40 -12.86
C ALA A 112 3.16 -4.70 -11.61
N GLY A 113 4.40 -4.19 -11.65
CA GLY A 113 4.88 -3.24 -10.65
C GLY A 113 4.10 -1.93 -10.74
N ALA A 114 3.87 -1.26 -9.60
CA ALA A 114 3.01 -0.09 -9.52
C ALA A 114 3.43 1.04 -10.47
N ALA A 115 4.72 1.40 -10.50
CA ALA A 115 5.24 2.45 -11.40
C ALA A 115 5.05 2.08 -12.88
N HIS A 116 5.35 0.83 -13.26
CA HIS A 116 5.10 0.35 -14.62
C HIS A 116 3.61 0.40 -14.98
N HIS A 117 2.73 -0.03 -14.07
CA HIS A 117 1.29 -0.04 -14.27
C HIS A 117 0.76 1.36 -14.59
N VAL A 118 1.04 2.34 -13.72
CA VAL A 118 0.51 3.69 -13.90
C VAL A 118 1.11 4.42 -15.11
N CYS A 119 2.25 3.98 -15.64
CA CYS A 119 2.84 4.53 -16.87
C CYS A 119 2.30 3.86 -18.14
N SER A 120 1.82 2.62 -18.07
CA SER A 120 1.43 1.82 -19.23
C SER A 120 -0.07 1.53 -19.36
N GLU A 121 -0.89 1.82 -18.33
CA GLU A 121 -2.33 1.56 -18.36
C GLU A 121 -2.98 2.25 -19.57
N PRO A 122 -3.61 1.50 -20.50
CA PRO A 122 -4.18 2.06 -21.73
C PRO A 122 -5.40 2.95 -21.51
N ASP A 123 -6.19 2.71 -20.47
CA ASP A 123 -7.40 3.49 -20.17
C ASP A 123 -7.37 4.08 -18.74
N PRO A 124 -6.47 5.04 -18.46
CA PRO A 124 -6.29 5.59 -17.12
C PRO A 124 -7.49 6.46 -16.68
N VAL A 125 -8.28 6.97 -17.62
CA VAL A 125 -9.45 7.81 -17.32
C VAL A 125 -10.66 6.99 -16.86
N HIS A 126 -10.66 5.67 -17.04
CA HIS A 126 -11.71 4.79 -16.49
C HIS A 126 -11.76 4.83 -14.95
N PHE A 127 -10.62 5.01 -14.28
CA PHE A 127 -10.53 4.95 -12.81
C PHE A 127 -10.99 6.25 -12.15
N THR A 128 -11.77 6.13 -11.07
CA THR A 128 -12.26 7.25 -10.26
C THR A 128 -11.58 7.34 -8.89
N LYS A 129 -10.97 6.25 -8.45
CA LYS A 129 -10.29 6.10 -7.14
C LYS A 129 -9.01 5.29 -7.31
N ALA A 130 -8.00 5.61 -6.52
CA ALA A 130 -6.77 4.84 -6.45
C ALA A 130 -6.44 4.48 -5.00
N LEU A 131 -5.86 3.29 -4.79
CA LEU A 131 -5.45 2.77 -3.51
C LEU A 131 -4.01 2.27 -3.58
N CYS A 132 -3.23 2.50 -2.53
CA CYS A 132 -1.97 1.80 -2.28
C CYS A 132 -1.81 1.63 -0.77
N TYR A 133 -2.14 0.45 -0.24
CA TYR A 133 -2.20 0.23 1.20
C TYR A 133 -1.11 -0.71 1.69
N GLY A 134 -0.15 -0.19 2.47
CA GLY A 134 0.92 -0.99 3.09
C GLY A 134 2.14 -1.27 2.22
N SER A 135 2.16 -0.78 0.97
CA SER A 135 3.25 -1.09 0.02
C SER A 135 4.11 0.12 -0.34
N PHE A 136 3.61 1.35 -0.18
CA PHE A 136 4.28 2.55 -0.68
C PHE A 136 5.67 2.82 -0.05
N ALA A 137 5.89 2.34 1.19
CA ALA A 137 7.20 2.43 1.84
C ALA A 137 8.30 1.63 1.12
N TYR A 138 7.93 0.60 0.35
CA TYR A 138 8.88 -0.27 -0.36
C TYR A 138 9.23 0.25 -1.76
N PHE A 139 8.59 1.34 -2.21
CA PHE A 139 8.96 1.99 -3.46
C PHE A 139 10.20 2.87 -3.26
N THR A 140 11.14 2.75 -4.18
CA THR A 140 12.27 3.68 -4.29
C THR A 140 11.76 5.12 -4.43
N GLN A 141 12.63 6.09 -4.17
CA GLN A 141 12.26 7.50 -4.34
C GLN A 141 11.77 7.81 -5.76
N ASP A 142 12.43 7.24 -6.77
CA ASP A 142 12.08 7.44 -8.19
C ASP A 142 10.75 6.77 -8.55
N GLU A 143 10.50 5.55 -8.07
CA GLU A 143 9.22 4.88 -8.26
C GLU A 143 8.08 5.65 -7.59
N ALA A 144 8.27 6.11 -6.35
CA ALA A 144 7.27 6.88 -5.62
C ALA A 144 6.93 8.18 -6.37
N ALA A 145 7.94 8.94 -6.80
CA ALA A 145 7.76 10.17 -7.58
C ALA A 145 7.04 9.89 -8.91
N SER A 146 7.48 8.85 -9.64
CA SER A 146 6.88 8.43 -10.91
C SER A 146 5.41 8.02 -10.73
N ILE A 147 5.09 7.29 -9.67
CA ILE A 147 3.72 6.86 -9.38
C ILE A 147 2.81 8.06 -9.14
N LEU A 148 3.22 8.99 -8.28
CA LEU A 148 2.40 10.17 -7.97
C LEU A 148 2.21 11.07 -9.19
N ALA A 149 3.29 11.30 -9.96
CA ALA A 149 3.25 12.14 -11.16
C ALA A 149 2.39 11.51 -12.27
N ALA A 150 2.55 10.21 -12.54
CA ALA A 150 1.77 9.51 -13.56
C ALA A 150 0.29 9.41 -13.15
N MET A 151 -0.01 9.13 -11.87
CA MET A 151 -1.37 9.15 -11.35
C MET A 151 -2.02 10.52 -11.56
N PHE A 152 -1.31 11.61 -11.24
CA PHE A 152 -1.84 12.96 -11.41
C PHE A 152 -2.03 13.33 -12.89
N ALA A 153 -1.06 13.01 -13.75
CA ALA A 153 -1.08 13.43 -15.14
C ALA A 153 -2.04 12.61 -16.01
N ARG A 154 -2.14 11.29 -15.78
CA ARG A 154 -2.85 10.35 -16.67
C ARG A 154 -4.24 9.98 -16.16
N PHE A 155 -4.40 9.82 -14.85
CA PHE A 155 -5.66 9.34 -14.24
C PHE A 155 -6.52 10.53 -13.82
N THR A 156 -6.94 11.32 -14.80
CA THR A 156 -7.62 12.62 -14.59
C THR A 156 -8.95 12.51 -13.84
N ASN A 157 -9.62 11.35 -13.92
CA ASN A 157 -10.86 11.07 -13.20
C ASN A 157 -10.64 10.57 -11.76
N VAL A 158 -9.40 10.27 -11.36
CA VAL A 158 -9.09 9.92 -9.96
C VAL A 158 -9.21 11.16 -9.10
N THR A 159 -10.25 11.18 -8.27
CA THR A 159 -10.57 12.28 -7.34
C THR A 159 -9.91 12.11 -5.97
N ARG A 160 -9.64 10.85 -5.60
CA ARG A 160 -9.06 10.45 -4.31
C ARG A 160 -8.08 9.31 -4.53
N PHE A 161 -6.84 9.53 -4.12
CA PHE A 161 -5.81 8.49 -4.04
C PHE A 161 -5.42 8.30 -2.58
N PHE A 162 -5.77 7.16 -2.01
CA PHE A 162 -5.48 6.84 -0.62
C PHE A 162 -4.22 5.97 -0.53
N ILE A 163 -3.23 6.47 0.20
CA ILE A 163 -1.97 5.78 0.49
C ILE A 163 -1.91 5.56 1.99
N GLY A 164 -2.07 4.32 2.42
CA GLY A 164 -2.20 3.99 3.84
C GLY A 164 -1.03 3.21 4.40
N ASN A 165 -0.94 3.22 5.73
CA ASN A 165 -0.02 2.44 6.53
C ASN A 165 1.46 2.84 6.29
N LEU A 166 1.73 4.15 6.18
CA LEU A 166 3.07 4.70 5.97
C LEU A 166 3.83 4.78 7.30
N PRO A 167 5.08 4.30 7.39
CA PRO A 167 5.90 4.45 8.59
C PRO A 167 6.37 5.90 8.76
N ASP A 168 6.18 6.43 9.97
CA ASP A 168 6.42 7.83 10.31
C ASP A 168 7.81 8.03 10.88
N LEU A 169 8.69 8.71 10.14
CA LEU A 169 10.09 8.90 10.56
C LEU A 169 10.19 9.63 11.91
N ASP A 170 9.31 10.59 12.18
CA ASP A 170 9.28 11.32 13.47
C ASP A 170 8.89 10.41 14.65
N ARG A 171 8.35 9.22 14.36
CA ARG A 171 7.91 8.23 15.34
C ARG A 171 8.71 6.92 15.26
N ALA A 172 9.82 6.89 14.51
CA ALA A 172 10.64 5.69 14.37
C ALA A 172 11.11 5.14 15.73
N ALA A 173 11.47 6.02 16.66
CA ALA A 173 11.86 5.64 18.02
C ALA A 173 10.74 4.94 18.82
N LEU A 174 9.47 5.21 18.52
CA LEU A 174 8.34 4.51 19.15
C LEU A 174 8.20 3.06 18.67
N PHE A 175 8.72 2.73 17.49
CA PHE A 175 8.72 1.38 16.95
C PHE A 175 9.99 0.60 17.29
N TYR A 176 11.16 1.24 17.17
CA TYR A 176 12.46 0.59 17.38
C TYR A 176 12.95 0.64 18.83
N GLY A 177 12.39 1.51 19.67
CA GLY A 177 12.85 1.72 21.04
C GLY A 177 14.31 2.18 21.06
N ASN A 178 15.15 1.46 21.83
CA ASN A 178 16.57 1.80 21.99
C ASN A 178 17.45 1.36 20.81
N GLU A 179 16.93 0.57 19.88
CA GLU A 179 17.67 0.01 18.73
C GLU A 179 17.29 0.75 17.43
N LEU A 180 17.40 2.07 17.43
CA LEU A 180 17.05 2.88 16.25
C LEU A 180 18.05 2.59 15.10
N PRO A 181 17.56 2.21 13.90
CA PRO A 181 18.42 1.98 12.76
C PRO A 181 19.11 3.26 12.29
N SER A 182 20.15 3.10 11.48
CA SER A 182 20.80 4.22 10.82
C SER A 182 19.86 4.94 9.84
N ALA A 183 20.16 6.19 9.52
CA ALA A 183 19.42 6.94 8.50
C ALA A 183 19.41 6.22 7.13
N ALA A 184 20.52 5.55 6.78
CA ALA A 184 20.62 4.75 5.57
C ALA A 184 19.61 3.59 5.56
N GLU A 185 19.47 2.86 6.67
CA GLU A 185 18.51 1.76 6.79
C GLU A 185 17.06 2.24 6.80
N LEU A 186 16.78 3.37 7.46
CA LEU A 186 15.46 4.01 7.42
C LEU A 186 15.10 4.54 6.02
N SER A 187 16.08 4.70 5.14
CA SER A 187 15.91 5.08 3.73
C SER A 187 16.02 3.91 2.74
N ASP A 188 16.23 2.68 3.21
CA ASP A 188 16.35 1.50 2.34
C ASP A 188 14.96 0.91 2.03
N PRO A 189 14.51 0.91 0.77
CA PRO A 189 13.24 0.29 0.37
C PRO A 189 13.22 -1.23 0.56
N GLN A 190 14.39 -1.88 0.70
CA GLN A 190 14.51 -3.31 0.97
C GLN A 190 14.55 -3.64 2.47
N SER A 191 14.50 -2.62 3.34
CA SER A 191 14.44 -2.82 4.79
C SER A 191 13.13 -3.51 5.20
N ARG A 192 13.08 -4.01 6.43
CA ARG A 192 11.93 -4.74 6.96
C ARG A 192 10.60 -3.95 6.87
N ILE A 193 10.65 -2.64 7.05
CA ILE A 193 9.46 -1.75 7.07
C ILE A 193 9.46 -0.79 5.86
N GLY A 194 10.45 -0.89 4.98
CA GLY A 194 10.67 0.03 3.87
C GLY A 194 11.17 1.40 4.35
N ILE A 195 11.01 2.39 3.48
CA ILE A 195 11.43 3.77 3.71
C ILE A 195 10.49 4.46 4.70
N TRP A 196 11.09 5.04 5.75
CA TRP A 196 10.44 5.93 6.70
C TRP A 196 10.49 7.37 6.18
N ARG A 197 9.34 8.02 6.03
CA ARG A 197 9.24 9.42 5.60
C ARG A 197 8.47 10.22 6.64
N THR A 198 8.93 11.43 6.96
CA THR A 198 8.09 12.37 7.71
C THR A 198 6.89 12.76 6.86
N ARG A 199 5.85 13.32 7.50
CA ARG A 199 4.71 13.89 6.77
C ARG A 199 5.15 15.01 5.83
N ASP A 200 6.10 15.86 6.25
CA ASP A 200 6.61 16.96 5.44
C ASP A 200 7.34 16.47 4.18
N THR A 201 8.19 15.45 4.30
CA THR A 201 8.86 14.85 3.13
C THR A 201 7.85 14.20 2.17
N PHE A 202 6.81 13.55 2.70
CA PHE A 202 5.75 13.00 1.86
C PHE A 202 4.93 14.11 1.18
N ALA A 203 4.59 15.18 1.90
CA ALA A 203 3.85 16.31 1.36
C ALA A 203 4.60 16.96 0.19
N GLN A 204 5.90 17.24 0.36
CA GLN A 204 6.75 17.77 -0.71
C GLN A 204 6.77 16.86 -1.95
N LEU A 205 6.83 15.54 -1.76
CA LEU A 205 6.78 14.57 -2.85
C LEU A 205 5.43 14.59 -3.58
N ALA A 206 4.33 14.71 -2.86
CA ALA A 206 2.97 14.77 -3.41
C ALA A 206 2.71 16.11 -4.13
N GLU A 207 3.12 17.23 -3.54
CA GLU A 207 2.99 18.58 -4.09
C GLU A 207 3.81 18.74 -5.38
N ALA A 208 5.02 18.17 -5.44
CA ALA A 208 5.83 18.14 -6.65
C ALA A 208 5.13 17.43 -7.83
N ALA A 209 4.21 16.50 -7.54
CA ALA A 209 3.37 15.83 -8.53
C ALA A 209 2.02 16.54 -8.78
N GLY A 210 1.69 17.61 -8.05
CA GLY A 210 0.47 18.41 -8.20
C GLY A 210 -0.68 18.05 -7.25
N TRP A 211 -0.45 17.13 -6.30
CA TRP A 211 -1.48 16.71 -5.34
C TRP A 211 -1.56 17.66 -4.13
N GLN A 212 -2.77 17.86 -3.61
CA GLN A 212 -2.97 18.25 -2.21
C GLN A 212 -3.03 17.01 -1.33
N VAL A 213 -2.43 17.08 -0.14
CA VAL A 213 -2.40 15.95 0.80
C VAL A 213 -3.09 16.29 2.12
N ALA A 214 -3.89 15.36 2.63
CA ALA A 214 -4.39 15.35 3.99
C ALA A 214 -3.88 14.12 4.72
N PHE A 215 -3.30 14.31 5.91
CA PHE A 215 -2.80 13.22 6.74
C PHE A 215 -3.83 12.79 7.77
N SER A 216 -3.84 11.49 8.07
CA SER A 216 -4.62 10.94 9.18
C SER A 216 -3.83 9.85 9.89
N THR A 217 -4.39 9.35 11.00
CA THR A 217 -3.82 8.24 11.75
C THR A 217 -4.97 7.35 12.20
N MET A 218 -4.74 6.05 12.16
CA MET A 218 -5.69 5.06 12.66
C MET A 218 -6.04 5.30 14.15
N PRO A 219 -7.21 4.86 14.63
CA PRO A 219 -7.60 5.00 16.03
C PRO A 219 -6.55 4.40 16.99
N ALA A 220 -6.43 4.94 18.20
CA ALA A 220 -5.38 4.57 19.16
C ALA A 220 -5.31 3.07 19.50
N GLY A 221 -6.41 2.32 19.35
CA GLY A 221 -6.45 0.87 19.57
C GLY A 221 -5.87 0.04 18.42
N PHE A 222 -5.64 0.62 17.24
CA PHE A 222 -5.10 -0.09 16.08
C PHE A 222 -3.60 -0.36 16.25
N PHE A 223 -3.17 -1.59 15.94
CA PHE A 223 -1.83 -2.09 16.29
C PHE A 223 -0.66 -1.21 15.82
N ALA A 224 -0.81 -0.48 14.72
CA ALA A 224 0.26 0.37 14.17
C ALA A 224 0.02 1.89 14.30
N ALA A 225 -1.05 2.33 14.98
CA ALA A 225 -1.41 3.75 15.07
C ALA A 225 -0.33 4.63 15.74
N HIS A 226 0.50 4.04 16.59
CA HIS A 226 1.52 4.78 17.34
C HIS A 226 2.74 5.18 16.51
N TYR A 227 2.97 4.61 15.33
CA TYR A 227 4.17 4.89 14.51
C TYR A 227 3.90 5.05 13.02
N ARG A 228 2.63 5.06 12.61
CA ARG A 228 2.24 5.18 11.20
C ARG A 228 1.24 6.28 10.97
N TYR A 229 1.20 6.77 9.73
CA TYR A 229 0.16 7.67 9.23
C TYR A 229 -0.40 7.17 7.90
N ASP A 230 -1.52 7.76 7.51
CA ASP A 230 -2.11 7.60 6.19
C ASP A 230 -2.12 8.96 5.47
N ALA A 231 -2.07 8.93 4.14
CA ALA A 231 -2.12 10.10 3.28
C ALA A 231 -3.28 9.96 2.27
N LEU A 232 -4.18 10.94 2.27
CA LEU A 232 -5.20 11.10 1.25
C LEU A 232 -4.76 12.20 0.28
N LEU A 233 -4.60 11.85 -0.99
CA LEU A 233 -4.22 12.78 -2.05
C LEU A 233 -5.46 13.15 -2.87
N GLN A 234 -5.63 14.44 -3.11
CA GLN A 234 -6.72 15.02 -3.88
C GLN A 234 -6.20 16.08 -4.85
N ARG A 235 -6.90 16.26 -5.96
CA ARG A 235 -6.61 17.37 -6.88
C ARG A 235 -7.03 18.68 -6.23
N PRO A 236 -6.28 19.78 -6.44
CA PRO A 236 -6.67 21.13 -6.02
C PRO A 236 -8.02 21.58 -6.55
#